data_AF-A0A9Q0IGZ3-F1
#
_entry.id   AF-A0A9Q0IGZ3-F1
#
_cell.length_a   1.000
_cell.length_b   1.000
_cell.length_c   1.000
_cell.angle_alpha   90.00
_cell.angle_beta   90.00
_cell.angle_gamma   90.00
#
_symmetry.space_group_name_H-M   'P 1'
#
loop_
_entity.id
_entity.type
_entity.pdbx_description
1 polymer ?
#
loop_
_entity_poly.entity_id
_entity_poly.type
_entity_poly.pdbx_seq_one_letter_code
_entity_poly.pdbx_strand_id
1 'polypeptide(L)'
;MWHHVKVEGDVVNMACCARHGVLLSKSCNFRARQRLLFPHIGSSQRWSEAQGLRTSSDSNSQPNQKYCIDLVRKRDYDGFVCSLLAPEVSRRSSLALRAFNVELAQVKDSVSQKTIGLMRMQFWKAAIEEIYRDEAPLQPISTELWKAVRKHALTKRWLLRIITEREKDMDDRAYRNLQELEAYSENTQSSMLYLLLECLGVKNVHADHAASHIGKAQGIVTCLRAVPYHSSRRKVYLPMDVCMLHGASQEDFIRGSQEQKVRDVIYDIASQAHIHLEHVVLEDFLQKMRRADFDVFHPSLRNRNPLIAVQLYLRSWKKTY
;
A
#
# COMPACT_ATOMS: atom_id res chain seq x y z
N MET A 1 37.20 21.43 44.72
CA MET A 1 37.40 22.63 43.87
C MET A 1 36.40 22.50 42.72
N TRP A 2 35.12 22.81 42.99
CA TRP A 2 34.45 24.08 42.61
C TRP A 2 34.34 24.17 41.06
N HIS A 3 33.19 24.17 40.36
CA HIS A 3 31.85 24.68 40.68
C HIS A 3 30.73 24.06 39.81
N HIS A 4 29.54 23.98 40.40
CA HIS A 4 28.20 23.96 39.81
C HIS A 4 27.92 25.11 38.83
N VAL A 5 27.06 24.89 37.82
CA VAL A 5 25.83 25.69 37.55
C VAL A 5 24.73 24.79 36.94
N LYS A 6 23.53 24.90 37.51
CA LYS A 6 22.21 24.34 37.13
C LYS A 6 21.35 25.51 36.60
N VAL A 7 20.07 25.28 36.22
CA VAL A 7 18.98 26.25 35.90
C VAL A 7 18.75 26.39 34.39
N GLU A 8 17.56 26.31 33.80
CA GLU A 8 16.18 25.83 34.08
C GLU A 8 15.43 25.94 32.73
N GLY A 9 14.16 25.56 32.70
CA GLY A 9 13.33 25.39 31.52
C GLY A 9 13.09 26.63 30.64
N ASP A 10 12.63 26.39 29.42
CA ASP A 10 11.31 26.91 29.06
C ASP A 10 10.64 26.18 27.90
N VAL A 11 9.34 26.05 28.09
CA VAL A 11 8.33 25.34 27.33
C VAL A 11 7.67 26.33 26.36
N VAL A 12 7.61 26.01 25.07
CA VAL A 12 6.66 26.61 24.10
C VAL A 12 6.33 25.50 23.11
N ASN A 13 5.29 24.66 23.28
CA ASN A 13 3.86 24.94 23.27
C ASN A 13 3.41 25.88 22.15
N MET A 14 2.98 25.29 21.02
CA MET A 14 1.96 25.91 20.17
C MET A 14 0.97 24.84 19.73
N ALA A 15 -0.02 24.64 20.59
CA ALA A 15 -1.30 24.03 20.28
C ALA A 15 -2.25 25.10 19.75
N CYS A 16 -3.02 24.77 18.71
CA CYS A 16 -4.29 25.41 18.39
C CYS A 16 -5.18 24.30 17.79
N CYS A 17 -5.91 23.53 18.59
CA CYS A 17 -7.17 23.83 19.29
C CYS A 17 -8.36 24.02 18.33
N ALA A 18 -9.19 22.98 18.23
CA ALA A 18 -10.63 23.10 18.04
C ALA A 18 -11.31 21.88 18.71
N ARG A 19 -11.54 22.01 20.03
CA ARG A 19 -12.51 21.21 20.78
C ARG A 19 -13.89 21.78 20.49
N HIS A 20 -14.88 20.91 20.30
CA HIS A 20 -16.13 20.99 21.04
C HIS A 20 -16.41 19.57 21.54
N GLY A 21 -16.36 19.42 22.86
CA GLY A 21 -16.70 18.17 23.53
C GLY A 21 -18.16 18.17 23.95
N VAL A 22 -18.73 16.98 24.07
CA VAL A 22 -19.67 16.67 25.14
C VAL A 22 -19.36 15.24 25.61
N LEU A 23 -18.94 15.16 26.86
CA LEU A 23 -18.85 13.94 27.67
C LEU A 23 -20.26 13.39 27.90
N LEU A 24 -20.43 12.07 27.79
CA LEU A 24 -21.34 11.32 28.66
C LEU A 24 -20.83 9.89 28.77
N SER A 25 -20.38 9.55 29.98
CA SER A 25 -20.14 8.18 30.42
C SER A 25 -21.43 7.38 30.33
N LYS A 26 -21.34 6.13 29.87
CA LYS A 26 -22.05 4.99 30.47
C LYS A 26 -21.53 3.69 29.87
N SER A 27 -21.06 2.84 30.76
CA SER A 27 -20.73 1.44 30.56
C SER A 27 -21.85 0.72 29.81
N CYS A 28 -21.52 -0.03 28.76
CA CYS A 28 -22.41 -1.08 28.28
C CYS A 28 -21.61 -2.19 27.57
N ASN A 29 -21.54 -3.34 28.24
CA ASN A 29 -21.16 -4.62 27.64
C ASN A 29 -22.11 -4.91 26.48
N PHE A 30 -21.57 -5.19 25.28
CA PHE A 30 -22.34 -5.83 24.24
C PHE A 30 -21.50 -6.86 23.48
N ARG A 31 -21.70 -8.12 23.86
CA ARG A 31 -21.40 -9.27 23.00
C ARG A 31 -22.33 -9.20 21.80
N ALA A 32 -21.78 -9.09 20.59
CA ALA A 32 -22.54 -9.31 19.36
C ALA A 32 -21.83 -10.36 18.50
N ARG A 33 -22.34 -11.60 18.57
CA ARG A 33 -22.22 -12.59 17.51
C ARG A 33 -23.04 -12.07 16.32
N GLN A 34 -22.42 -11.83 15.17
CA GLN A 34 -23.13 -11.70 13.90
C GLN A 34 -22.81 -12.88 13.01
N ARG A 35 -23.84 -13.71 12.81
CA ARG A 35 -23.92 -14.78 11.83
C ARG A 35 -23.97 -14.16 10.44
N LEU A 36 -23.19 -14.73 9.54
CA LEU A 36 -23.26 -14.53 8.09
C LEU A 36 -24.65 -14.97 7.59
N LEU A 37 -25.32 -14.09 6.85
CA LEU A 37 -26.48 -14.43 6.02
C LEU A 37 -26.16 -13.95 4.60
N PHE A 38 -25.81 -14.89 3.73
CA PHE A 38 -25.85 -14.72 2.28
C PHE A 38 -27.23 -15.18 1.79
N PRO A 39 -27.91 -14.45 0.90
CA PRO A 39 -29.11 -14.97 0.26
C PRO A 39 -28.72 -15.96 -0.86
N HIS A 40 -29.30 -17.16 -0.76
CA HIS A 40 -29.36 -18.13 -1.85
C HIS A 40 -30.14 -17.56 -3.04
N ILE A 41 -29.61 -17.69 -4.25
CA ILE A 41 -30.38 -17.49 -5.49
C ILE A 41 -30.48 -18.85 -6.18
N GLY A 42 -31.71 -19.37 -6.23
CA GLY A 42 -32.10 -20.53 -7.00
C GLY A 42 -33.09 -20.15 -8.10
N SER A 43 -32.83 -20.70 -9.28
CA SER A 43 -33.74 -21.05 -10.39
C SER A 43 -34.55 -19.99 -11.17
N SER A 44 -34.25 -20.01 -12.48
CA SER A 44 -35.15 -20.01 -13.64
C SER A 44 -35.95 -18.75 -13.97
N GLN A 45 -35.58 -18.11 -15.09
CA GLN A 45 -36.55 -17.54 -16.04
C GLN A 45 -35.95 -17.31 -17.44
N ARG A 46 -36.45 -18.13 -18.37
CA ARG A 46 -36.87 -17.86 -19.76
C ARG A 46 -36.13 -16.78 -20.58
N TRP A 47 -35.51 -17.24 -21.67
CA TRP A 47 -35.00 -16.44 -22.77
C TRP A 47 -36.15 -15.80 -23.55
N SER A 48 -36.05 -14.49 -23.82
CA SER A 48 -36.83 -13.81 -24.84
C SER A 48 -35.89 -12.86 -25.57
N GLU A 49 -35.79 -13.07 -26.88
CA GLU A 49 -35.04 -12.24 -27.81
C GLU A 49 -35.62 -10.82 -27.83
N ALA A 50 -34.73 -9.83 -27.69
CA ALA A 50 -35.00 -8.48 -28.10
C ALA A 50 -33.70 -7.89 -28.69
N GLN A 51 -33.66 -7.83 -30.01
CA GLN A 51 -32.73 -6.97 -30.74
C GLN A 51 -33.07 -5.51 -30.41
N GLY A 52 -32.10 -4.74 -29.93
CA GLY A 52 -32.28 -3.33 -29.59
C GLY A 52 -30.95 -2.59 -29.57
N LEU A 53 -30.89 -1.48 -30.32
CA LEU A 53 -29.75 -0.60 -30.56
C LEU A 53 -28.92 -0.31 -29.29
N ARG A 54 -27.61 -0.55 -29.36
CA ARG A 54 -26.64 -0.11 -28.35
C ARG A 54 -26.42 1.40 -28.46
N THR A 55 -27.03 2.15 -27.55
CA THR A 55 -26.65 3.54 -27.27
C THR A 55 -26.51 3.77 -25.76
N SER A 56 -25.45 4.51 -25.39
CA SER A 56 -25.06 5.05 -24.08
C SER A 56 -24.27 4.14 -23.09
N SER A 57 -22.94 4.14 -23.24
CA SER A 57 -21.96 3.51 -22.35
C SER A 57 -21.35 4.49 -21.33
N ASP A 58 -22.16 5.31 -20.63
CA ASP A 58 -21.64 6.28 -19.65
C ASP A 58 -22.32 6.21 -18.26
N SER A 59 -23.50 5.60 -18.16
CA SER A 59 -24.27 5.51 -16.90
C SER A 59 -23.61 4.62 -15.83
N ASN A 60 -22.88 3.57 -16.22
CA ASN A 60 -22.18 2.66 -15.30
C ASN A 60 -20.79 3.16 -14.84
N SER A 61 -20.34 4.32 -15.33
CA SER A 61 -19.01 4.85 -15.02
C SER A 61 -18.90 5.40 -13.60
N GLN A 62 -19.95 6.06 -13.11
CA GLN A 62 -20.02 6.62 -11.75
C GLN A 62 -20.15 5.56 -10.63
N PRO A 63 -21.00 4.52 -10.74
CA PRO A 63 -21.11 3.51 -9.68
C PRO A 63 -19.81 2.73 -9.48
N ASN A 64 -19.11 2.37 -10.57
CA ASN A 64 -17.86 1.61 -10.49
C ASN A 64 -16.73 2.43 -9.82
N GLN A 65 -16.61 3.70 -10.20
CA GLN A 65 -15.66 4.61 -9.57
C GLN A 65 -15.94 4.78 -8.08
N LYS A 66 -17.21 4.95 -7.70
CA LYS A 66 -17.62 5.09 -6.29
C LYS A 66 -17.28 3.85 -5.48
N TYR A 67 -17.51 2.65 -6.04
CA TYR A 67 -17.13 1.39 -5.41
C TYR A 67 -15.63 1.34 -5.10
N CYS A 68 -14.77 1.67 -6.07
CA CYS A 68 -13.31 1.72 -5.86
C CYS A 68 -12.93 2.73 -4.78
N ILE A 69 -13.53 3.93 -4.78
CA ILE A 69 -13.27 4.96 -3.77
C ILE A 69 -13.63 4.46 -2.37
N ASP A 70 -14.83 3.90 -2.19
CA ASP A 70 -15.32 3.47 -0.88
C ASP A 70 -14.52 2.26 -0.36
N LEU A 71 -14.12 1.34 -1.25
CA LEU A 71 -13.26 0.21 -0.91
C LEU A 71 -11.88 0.69 -0.41
N VAL A 72 -11.22 1.57 -1.15
CA VAL A 72 -9.90 2.11 -0.77
C VAL A 72 -10.01 2.93 0.50
N ARG A 73 -11.01 3.81 0.63
CA ARG A 73 -11.23 4.58 1.87
C ARG A 73 -11.38 3.70 3.11
N LYS A 74 -12.03 2.54 2.98
CA LYS A 74 -12.27 1.61 4.08
C LYS A 74 -11.06 0.74 4.44
N ARG A 75 -10.22 0.38 3.46
CA ARG A 75 -9.18 -0.66 3.61
C ARG A 75 -7.74 -0.18 3.43
N ASP A 76 -7.55 0.95 2.75
CA ASP A 76 -6.27 1.62 2.49
C ASP A 76 -6.48 3.14 2.66
N TYR A 77 -6.77 3.56 3.89
CA TYR A 77 -7.08 4.96 4.20
C TYR A 77 -5.93 5.91 3.87
N ASP A 78 -4.69 5.53 4.21
CA ASP A 78 -3.49 6.31 3.90
C ASP A 78 -3.35 6.48 2.39
N GLY A 79 -3.56 5.40 1.62
CA GLY A 79 -3.59 5.43 0.18
C GLY A 79 -4.73 6.25 -0.42
N PHE A 80 -5.90 6.23 0.20
CA PHE A 80 -7.04 7.08 -0.18
C PHE A 80 -6.66 8.55 -0.03
N VAL A 81 -6.14 8.97 1.13
CA VAL A 81 -5.72 10.36 1.40
C VAL A 81 -4.61 10.78 0.44
N CYS A 82 -3.59 9.92 0.23
CA CYS A 82 -2.53 10.20 -0.75
C CYS A 82 -3.08 10.39 -2.17
N SER A 83 -4.10 9.62 -2.56
CA SER A 83 -4.73 9.74 -3.87
C SER A 83 -5.49 11.06 -4.06
N LEU A 84 -5.95 11.72 -2.98
CA LEU A 84 -6.58 13.05 -3.06
C LEU A 84 -5.58 14.13 -3.50
N LEU A 85 -4.30 13.95 -3.19
CA LEU A 85 -3.20 14.84 -3.59
C LEU A 85 -2.72 14.59 -5.02
N ALA A 86 -3.15 13.49 -5.66
CA ALA A 86 -2.80 13.19 -7.03
C ALA A 86 -3.52 14.15 -8.01
N PRO A 87 -2.88 14.48 -9.14
CA PRO A 87 -3.50 15.23 -10.22
C PRO A 87 -4.82 14.61 -10.66
N GLU A 88 -5.80 15.44 -11.02
CA GLU A 88 -7.13 14.98 -11.42
C GLU A 88 -7.10 13.93 -12.54
N VAL A 89 -6.16 14.08 -13.48
CA VAL A 89 -5.98 13.18 -14.62
C VAL A 89 -5.63 11.74 -14.18
N SER A 90 -4.83 11.58 -13.12
CA SER A 90 -4.38 10.28 -12.63
C SER A 90 -5.15 9.78 -11.40
N ARG A 91 -5.88 10.65 -10.70
CA ARG A 91 -6.58 10.33 -9.44
C ARG A 91 -7.51 9.13 -9.55
N ARG A 92 -8.35 9.09 -10.60
CA ARG A 92 -9.29 7.99 -10.85
C ARG A 92 -8.55 6.66 -11.08
N SER A 93 -7.51 6.68 -11.90
CA SER A 93 -6.67 5.51 -12.20
C SER A 93 -5.89 5.03 -10.98
N SER A 94 -5.36 5.95 -10.18
CA SER A 94 -4.68 5.66 -8.90
C SER A 94 -5.60 4.92 -7.93
N LEU A 95 -6.85 5.38 -7.79
CA LEU A 95 -7.84 4.73 -6.93
C LEU A 95 -8.23 3.34 -7.45
N ALA A 96 -8.34 3.15 -8.77
CA ALA A 96 -8.62 1.84 -9.36
C ALA A 96 -7.48 0.84 -9.10
N LEU A 97 -6.23 1.27 -9.26
CA LEU A 97 -5.04 0.46 -8.96
C LEU A 97 -4.96 0.10 -7.47
N ARG A 98 -5.28 1.05 -6.58
CA ARG A 98 -5.33 0.79 -5.13
C ARG A 98 -6.44 -0.18 -4.77
N ALA A 99 -7.62 -0.03 -5.36
CA ALA A 99 -8.75 -0.94 -5.16
C ALA A 99 -8.37 -2.38 -5.57
N PHE A 100 -7.68 -2.53 -6.71
CA PHE A 100 -7.11 -3.80 -7.15
C PHE A 100 -6.12 -4.40 -6.14
N ASN A 101 -5.16 -3.61 -5.66
CA ASN A 101 -4.21 -4.09 -4.64
C ASN A 101 -4.92 -4.51 -3.34
N VAL A 102 -5.93 -3.76 -2.93
CA VAL A 102 -6.77 -4.03 -1.75
C VAL A 102 -7.55 -5.34 -1.90
N GLU A 103 -8.14 -5.60 -3.06
CA GLU A 103 -8.82 -6.89 -3.32
C GLU A 103 -7.85 -8.05 -3.26
N LEU A 104 -6.73 -7.96 -3.98
CA LEU A 104 -5.73 -9.03 -3.99
C LEU A 104 -5.16 -9.31 -2.59
N ALA A 105 -4.90 -8.27 -1.80
CA ALA A 105 -4.40 -8.39 -0.43
C ALA A 105 -5.39 -9.12 0.49
N GLN A 106 -6.69 -8.93 0.28
CA GLN A 106 -7.73 -9.55 1.10
C GLN A 106 -8.03 -10.99 0.72
N VAL A 107 -7.60 -11.48 -0.45
CA VAL A 107 -7.93 -12.84 -0.91
C VAL A 107 -7.52 -13.88 0.13
N LYS A 108 -6.27 -13.83 0.61
CA LYS A 108 -5.72 -14.80 1.58
C LYS A 108 -6.50 -14.82 2.89
N ASP A 109 -6.95 -13.66 3.37
CA ASP A 109 -7.70 -13.52 4.62
C ASP A 109 -9.20 -13.80 4.49
N SER A 110 -9.75 -13.79 3.28
CA SER A 110 -11.19 -13.93 3.02
C SER A 110 -11.60 -15.32 2.56
N VAL A 111 -10.64 -16.26 2.43
CA VAL A 111 -10.88 -17.64 2.01
C VAL A 111 -10.41 -18.61 3.08
N SER A 112 -11.17 -19.68 3.31
CA SER A 112 -10.80 -20.73 4.28
C SER A 112 -9.90 -21.80 3.67
N GLN A 113 -9.99 -22.03 2.36
CA GLN A 113 -9.25 -23.08 1.66
C GLN A 113 -8.32 -22.47 0.61
N LYS A 114 -7.08 -22.95 0.57
CA LYS A 114 -6.05 -22.54 -0.40
C LYS A 114 -6.58 -22.60 -1.84
N THR A 115 -7.27 -23.67 -2.22
CA THR A 115 -7.83 -23.85 -3.56
C THR A 115 -8.76 -22.71 -3.97
N ILE A 116 -9.58 -22.18 -3.05
CA ILE A 116 -10.46 -21.04 -3.32
C ILE A 116 -9.66 -19.76 -3.53
N GLY A 117 -8.61 -19.55 -2.73
CA GLY A 117 -7.66 -18.45 -2.93
C GLY A 117 -6.98 -18.49 -4.30
N LEU A 118 -6.50 -19.68 -4.70
CA LEU A 118 -5.91 -19.88 -6.02
C LEU A 118 -6.91 -19.62 -7.14
N MET A 119 -8.16 -20.11 -7.04
CA MET A 119 -9.20 -19.80 -8.02
C MET A 119 -9.45 -18.30 -8.16
N ARG A 120 -9.43 -17.53 -7.06
CA ARG A 120 -9.55 -16.06 -7.10
C ARG A 120 -8.34 -15.39 -7.75
N MET A 121 -7.13 -15.87 -7.51
CA MET A 121 -5.93 -15.36 -8.20
C MET A 121 -5.98 -15.65 -9.69
N GLN A 122 -6.43 -16.83 -10.10
CA GLN A 122 -6.63 -17.20 -11.50
C GLN A 122 -7.71 -16.36 -12.18
N PHE A 123 -8.81 -16.08 -11.48
CA PHE A 123 -9.82 -15.11 -11.94
C PHE A 123 -9.18 -13.76 -12.24
N TRP A 124 -8.35 -13.23 -11.34
CA TRP A 124 -7.68 -11.94 -11.56
C TRP A 124 -6.68 -11.98 -12.71
N LYS A 125 -5.93 -13.08 -12.90
CA LYS A 125 -5.07 -13.25 -14.07
C LYS A 125 -5.88 -13.18 -15.36
N ALA A 126 -6.97 -13.94 -15.44
CA ALA A 126 -7.87 -13.93 -16.61
C ALA A 126 -8.47 -12.53 -16.86
N ALA A 127 -8.92 -11.85 -15.81
CA ALA A 127 -9.44 -10.49 -15.92
C ALA A 127 -8.38 -9.50 -16.45
N ILE A 128 -7.11 -9.62 -16.03
CA ILE A 128 -6.02 -8.83 -16.61
C ILE A 128 -5.81 -9.20 -18.09
N GLU A 129 -5.87 -10.49 -18.48
CA GLU A 129 -5.77 -10.87 -19.89
C GLU A 129 -6.88 -10.23 -20.74
N GLU A 130 -8.13 -10.29 -20.28
CA GLU A 130 -9.31 -9.66 -20.94
C GLU A 130 -9.14 -8.14 -21.08
N ILE A 131 -8.69 -7.47 -20.01
CA ILE A 131 -8.41 -6.03 -20.03
C ILE A 131 -7.44 -5.65 -21.15
N TYR A 132 -6.38 -6.44 -21.35
CA TYR A 132 -5.37 -6.17 -22.38
C TYR A 132 -5.76 -6.64 -23.78
N ARG A 133 -6.85 -7.40 -23.92
CA ARG A 133 -7.51 -7.68 -25.22
C ARG A 133 -8.55 -6.61 -25.60
N ASP A 134 -8.67 -5.56 -24.79
CA ASP A 134 -9.67 -4.50 -24.92
C ASP A 134 -11.12 -5.00 -24.79
N GLU A 135 -11.32 -6.11 -24.07
CA GLU A 135 -12.64 -6.63 -23.73
C GLU A 135 -13.15 -5.93 -22.46
N ALA A 136 -14.31 -5.27 -22.54
CA ALA A 136 -14.87 -4.50 -21.42
C ALA A 136 -15.32 -5.41 -20.26
N PRO A 137 -14.66 -5.39 -19.09
CA PRO A 137 -15.00 -6.29 -18.00
C PRO A 137 -16.26 -5.83 -17.25
N LEU A 138 -17.01 -6.78 -16.66
CA LEU A 138 -18.22 -6.50 -15.88
C LEU A 138 -17.94 -6.12 -14.41
N GLN A 139 -16.84 -6.61 -13.82
CA GLN A 139 -16.50 -6.36 -12.42
C GLN A 139 -16.06 -4.90 -12.20
N PRO A 140 -16.57 -4.18 -11.17
CA PRO A 140 -16.35 -2.73 -11.02
C PRO A 140 -14.88 -2.32 -11.05
N ILE A 141 -14.02 -3.04 -10.33
CA ILE A 141 -12.58 -2.77 -10.28
C ILE A 141 -11.93 -3.07 -11.63
N SER A 142 -12.26 -4.21 -12.26
CA SER A 142 -11.74 -4.56 -13.59
C SER A 142 -12.15 -3.55 -14.66
N THR A 143 -13.37 -3.01 -14.60
CA THR A 143 -13.82 -1.94 -15.49
C THR A 143 -13.01 -0.65 -15.30
N GLU A 144 -12.72 -0.26 -14.06
CA GLU A 144 -11.92 0.94 -13.79
C GLU A 144 -10.44 0.74 -14.12
N LEU A 145 -9.90 -0.47 -13.91
CA LEU A 145 -8.58 -0.86 -14.38
C LEU A 145 -8.48 -0.82 -15.91
N TRP A 146 -9.49 -1.33 -16.63
CA TRP A 146 -9.53 -1.27 -18.09
C TRP A 146 -9.43 0.18 -18.60
N LYS A 147 -10.19 1.09 -18.00
CA LYS A 147 -10.09 2.54 -18.30
C LYS A 147 -8.69 3.08 -18.00
N ALA A 148 -8.09 2.71 -16.87
CA ALA A 148 -6.76 3.15 -16.47
C ALA A 148 -5.67 2.64 -17.44
N VAL A 149 -5.73 1.36 -17.84
CA VAL A 149 -4.82 0.75 -18.82
C VAL A 149 -4.89 1.48 -20.16
N ARG A 150 -6.10 1.72 -20.68
CA ARG A 150 -6.29 2.47 -21.94
C ARG A 150 -5.79 3.91 -21.86
N LYS A 151 -6.00 4.58 -20.73
CA LYS A 151 -5.65 5.99 -20.55
C LYS A 151 -4.15 6.22 -20.38
N HIS A 152 -3.47 5.35 -19.66
CA HIS A 152 -2.07 5.55 -19.24
C HIS A 152 -1.08 4.58 -19.88
N ALA A 153 -1.56 3.65 -20.72
CA ALA A 153 -0.75 2.59 -21.32
C ALA A 153 0.04 1.81 -20.25
N LEU A 154 -0.66 1.39 -19.19
CA LEU A 154 -0.05 0.72 -18.05
C LEU A 154 0.64 -0.59 -18.48
N THR A 155 1.74 -0.92 -17.83
CA THR A 155 2.52 -2.13 -18.14
C THR A 155 1.89 -3.36 -17.51
N LYS A 156 1.43 -4.30 -18.35
CA LYS A 156 0.81 -5.57 -17.95
C LYS A 156 1.62 -6.36 -16.93
N ARG A 157 2.95 -6.38 -17.12
CA ARG A 157 3.89 -7.14 -16.30
C ARG A 157 3.78 -6.77 -14.82
N TRP A 158 3.56 -5.51 -14.48
CA TRP A 158 3.46 -5.09 -13.08
C TRP A 158 2.19 -5.61 -12.40
N LEU A 159 1.04 -5.57 -13.09
CA LEU A 159 -0.22 -6.12 -12.57
C LEU A 159 -0.10 -7.63 -12.33
N LEU A 160 0.44 -8.37 -13.30
CA LEU A 160 0.64 -9.82 -13.19
C LEU A 160 1.68 -10.19 -12.13
N ARG A 161 2.72 -9.36 -11.92
CA ARG A 161 3.73 -9.58 -10.89
C ARG A 161 3.11 -9.58 -9.48
N ILE A 162 2.20 -8.63 -9.20
CA ILE A 162 1.48 -8.56 -7.91
C ILE A 162 0.64 -9.83 -7.69
N ILE A 163 -0.13 -10.25 -8.71
CA ILE A 163 -0.99 -11.43 -8.61
C ILE A 163 -0.14 -12.69 -8.36
N THR A 164 0.91 -12.86 -9.15
CA THR A 164 1.80 -14.04 -9.08
C THR A 164 2.50 -14.14 -7.73
N GLU A 165 2.96 -13.01 -7.17
CA GLU A 165 3.59 -13.02 -5.86
C GLU A 165 2.60 -13.39 -4.74
N ARG A 166 1.38 -12.84 -4.78
CA ARG A 166 0.35 -13.17 -3.79
C ARG A 166 -0.21 -14.57 -3.93
N GLU A 167 -0.17 -15.15 -5.13
CA GLU A 167 -0.49 -16.56 -5.35
C GLU A 167 0.53 -17.48 -4.68
N LYS A 168 1.83 -17.18 -4.80
CA LYS A 168 2.90 -17.91 -4.10
C LYS A 168 2.77 -17.80 -2.57
N ASP A 169 2.34 -16.64 -2.08
CA ASP A 169 2.15 -16.39 -0.64
C ASP A 169 0.97 -17.19 -0.02
N MET A 170 0.14 -17.87 -0.82
CA MET A 170 -0.95 -18.71 -0.30
C MET A 170 -0.47 -19.93 0.51
N ASP A 171 0.83 -20.26 0.44
CA ASP A 171 1.44 -21.39 1.15
C ASP A 171 1.73 -21.11 2.64
N ASP A 172 1.42 -19.93 3.16
CA ASP A 172 1.63 -19.54 4.57
C ASP A 172 3.08 -19.71 5.06
N ARG A 173 4.04 -19.70 4.13
CA ARG A 173 5.45 -19.87 4.45
C ARG A 173 6.02 -18.61 5.11
N ALA A 174 6.71 -18.78 6.24
CA ALA A 174 7.51 -17.70 6.84
C ALA A 174 8.71 -17.36 5.96
N TYR A 175 9.10 -16.08 5.94
CA TYR A 175 10.30 -15.64 5.22
C TYR A 175 11.54 -16.26 5.85
N ARG A 176 12.42 -16.83 5.02
CA ARG A 176 13.70 -17.37 5.48
C ARG A 176 14.61 -16.27 5.99
N ASN A 177 14.62 -15.15 5.26
CA ASN A 177 15.48 -14.02 5.54
C ASN A 177 14.82 -12.70 5.15
N LEU A 178 15.47 -11.61 5.53
CA LEU A 178 15.01 -10.26 5.21
C LEU A 178 14.92 -10.02 3.69
N GLN A 179 15.82 -10.60 2.90
CA GLN A 179 15.83 -10.44 1.45
C GLN A 179 14.57 -11.02 0.80
N GLU A 180 14.00 -12.10 1.34
CA GLU A 180 12.71 -12.62 0.86
C GLU A 180 11.55 -11.66 1.17
N LEU A 181 11.54 -11.03 2.35
CA LEU A 181 10.56 -10.00 2.69
C LEU A 181 10.68 -8.77 1.78
N GLU A 182 11.90 -8.35 1.48
CA GLU A 182 12.16 -7.27 0.50
C GLU A 182 11.72 -7.66 -0.90
N ALA A 183 11.99 -8.89 -1.35
CA ALA A 183 11.59 -9.38 -2.66
C ALA A 183 10.06 -9.44 -2.80
N TYR A 184 9.36 -9.90 -1.76
CA TYR A 184 7.90 -9.86 -1.70
C TYR A 184 7.38 -8.42 -1.79
N SER A 185 8.00 -7.51 -1.05
CA SER A 185 7.62 -6.09 -1.03
C SER A 185 7.86 -5.41 -2.38
N GLU A 186 8.97 -5.73 -3.05
CA GLU A 186 9.28 -5.28 -4.41
C GLU A 186 8.24 -5.78 -5.43
N ASN A 187 7.91 -7.06 -5.37
CA ASN A 187 6.96 -7.67 -6.31
C ASN A 187 5.51 -7.23 -6.07
N THR A 188 5.18 -6.71 -4.88
CA THR A 188 3.83 -6.25 -4.53
C THR A 188 3.72 -4.72 -4.46
N GLN A 189 4.30 -4.10 -3.44
CA GLN A 189 4.19 -2.65 -3.19
C GLN A 189 4.95 -1.83 -4.22
N SER A 190 6.19 -2.19 -4.59
CA SER A 190 6.92 -1.43 -5.61
C SER A 190 6.27 -1.55 -6.99
N SER A 191 5.77 -2.74 -7.38
CA SER A 191 4.95 -2.89 -8.60
C SER A 191 3.77 -1.93 -8.65
N MET A 192 3.10 -1.75 -7.52
CA MET A 192 1.98 -0.83 -7.39
C MET A 192 2.45 0.62 -7.56
N LEU A 193 3.59 0.99 -6.99
CA LEU A 193 4.17 2.32 -7.17
C LEU A 193 4.63 2.57 -8.62
N TYR A 194 5.18 1.58 -9.32
CA TYR A 194 5.51 1.71 -10.75
C TYR A 194 4.28 2.00 -11.60
N LEU A 195 3.16 1.31 -11.33
CA LEU A 195 1.88 1.58 -12.01
C LEU A 195 1.35 2.99 -11.70
N LEU A 196 1.58 3.51 -10.49
CA LEU A 196 1.24 4.89 -10.13
C LEU A 196 2.14 5.91 -10.84
N LEU A 197 3.44 5.63 -11.00
CA LEU A 197 4.34 6.47 -11.81
C LEU A 197 3.90 6.52 -13.28
N GLU A 198 3.51 5.38 -13.85
CA GLU A 198 2.93 5.30 -15.20
C GLU A 198 1.63 6.12 -15.31
N CYS A 199 0.77 6.10 -14.29
CA CYS A 199 -0.43 6.95 -14.25
C CYS A 199 -0.08 8.45 -14.26
N LEU A 200 1.06 8.83 -13.69
CA LEU A 200 1.56 10.20 -13.69
C LEU A 200 2.34 10.56 -14.98
N GLY A 201 2.57 9.59 -15.86
CA GLY A 201 3.39 9.78 -17.07
C GLY A 201 4.89 9.87 -16.79
N VAL A 202 5.33 9.49 -15.58
CA VAL A 202 6.75 9.55 -15.19
C VAL A 202 7.46 8.31 -15.73
N LYS A 203 8.43 8.52 -16.62
CA LYS A 203 9.31 7.47 -17.16
C LYS A 203 10.75 7.85 -16.85
N ASN A 204 11.23 7.44 -15.68
CA ASN A 204 12.56 7.81 -15.20
C ASN A 204 13.12 6.69 -14.32
N VAL A 205 14.31 6.19 -14.69
CA VAL A 205 15.00 5.11 -13.95
C VAL A 205 15.25 5.47 -12.49
N HIS A 206 15.55 6.73 -12.18
CA HIS A 206 15.71 7.19 -10.80
C HIS A 206 14.38 7.23 -10.04
N ALA A 207 13.27 7.57 -10.72
CA ALA A 207 11.95 7.50 -10.11
C ALA A 207 11.56 6.05 -9.83
N ASP A 208 11.90 5.12 -10.73
CA ASP A 208 11.69 3.69 -10.52
C ASP A 208 12.57 3.16 -9.38
N HIS A 209 13.84 3.58 -9.28
CA HIS A 209 14.70 3.17 -8.17
C HIS A 209 14.17 3.70 -6.82
N ALA A 210 13.76 4.97 -6.77
CA ALA A 210 13.10 5.54 -5.60
C ALA A 210 11.80 4.79 -5.25
N ALA A 211 10.96 4.48 -6.24
CA ALA A 211 9.75 3.69 -6.03
C ALA A 211 10.05 2.26 -5.55
N SER A 212 11.14 1.63 -5.99
CA SER A 212 11.61 0.34 -5.49
C SER A 212 11.89 0.41 -3.98
N HIS A 213 12.70 1.38 -3.57
CA HIS A 213 13.07 1.54 -2.16
C HIS A 213 11.87 1.93 -1.28
N ILE A 214 11.04 2.86 -1.73
CA ILE A 214 9.81 3.24 -1.00
C ILE A 214 8.87 2.04 -0.88
N GLY A 215 8.68 1.27 -1.95
CA GLY A 215 7.81 0.10 -1.95
C GLY A 215 8.30 -1.00 -1.02
N LYS A 216 9.62 -1.26 -1.00
CA LYS A 216 10.23 -2.18 -0.04
C LYS A 216 10.04 -1.72 1.40
N ALA A 217 10.32 -0.45 1.70
CA ALA A 217 10.11 0.12 3.04
C ALA A 217 8.64 0.02 3.48
N GLN A 218 7.70 0.37 2.62
CA GLN A 218 6.26 0.26 2.89
C GLN A 218 5.81 -1.19 3.12
N GLY A 219 6.37 -2.14 2.38
CA GLY A 219 6.09 -3.56 2.55
C GLY A 219 6.60 -4.11 3.88
N ILE A 220 7.83 -3.76 4.27
CA ILE A 220 8.41 -4.12 5.57
C ILE A 220 7.57 -3.54 6.72
N VAL A 221 7.23 -2.24 6.66
CA VAL A 221 6.38 -1.58 7.66
C VAL A 221 4.99 -2.23 7.72
N THR A 222 4.44 -2.62 6.58
CA THR A 222 3.15 -3.33 6.53
C THR A 222 3.24 -4.70 7.19
N CYS A 223 4.33 -5.44 6.97
CA CYS A 223 4.60 -6.70 7.67
C CYS A 223 4.65 -6.49 9.19
N LEU A 224 5.43 -5.51 9.67
CA LEU A 224 5.53 -5.17 11.09
C LEU A 224 4.17 -4.79 11.70
N ARG A 225 3.40 -3.93 11.02
CA ARG A 225 2.06 -3.51 11.44
C ARG A 225 1.08 -4.68 11.51
N ALA A 226 1.27 -5.70 10.69
CA ALA A 226 0.42 -6.88 10.64
C ALA A 226 0.77 -7.94 11.71
N VAL A 227 1.91 -7.83 12.39
CA VAL A 227 2.35 -8.80 13.41
C VAL A 227 1.27 -9.08 14.46
N PRO A 228 0.65 -8.10 15.14
CA PRO A 228 -0.36 -8.39 16.17
C PRO A 228 -1.58 -9.14 15.60
N TYR A 229 -1.98 -8.78 14.37
CA TYR A 229 -3.11 -9.42 13.69
C TYR A 229 -2.79 -10.88 13.35
N HIS A 230 -1.64 -11.18 12.77
CA HIS A 230 -1.23 -12.54 12.44
C HIS A 230 -0.97 -13.39 13.70
N SER A 231 -0.34 -12.81 14.73
CA SER A 231 -0.12 -13.47 16.02
C SER A 231 -1.44 -13.91 16.68
N SER A 232 -2.48 -13.08 16.63
CA SER A 232 -3.81 -13.45 17.15
C SER A 232 -4.44 -14.67 16.46
N ARG A 233 -3.96 -15.00 15.25
CA ARG A 233 -4.34 -16.16 14.45
C ARG A 233 -3.29 -17.27 14.49
N ARG A 234 -2.34 -17.19 15.42
CA ARG A 234 -1.22 -18.12 15.61
C ARG A 234 -0.35 -18.28 14.37
N LYS A 235 -0.17 -17.21 13.59
CA LYS A 235 0.72 -17.15 12.43
C LYS A 235 1.78 -16.06 12.62
N VAL A 236 3.00 -16.32 12.14
CA VAL A 236 4.12 -15.37 12.19
C VAL A 236 4.79 -15.32 10.82
N TYR A 237 4.84 -14.13 10.23
CA TYR A 237 5.43 -13.88 8.90
C TYR A 237 6.63 -12.94 8.98
N LEU A 238 7.47 -13.13 10.01
CA LEU A 238 8.71 -12.39 10.18
C LEU A 238 9.90 -13.18 9.59
N PRO A 239 10.98 -12.50 9.16
CA PRO A 239 12.23 -13.15 8.77
C PRO A 239 12.77 -14.05 9.88
N MET A 240 12.92 -15.33 9.57
CA MET A 240 13.33 -16.35 10.55
C MET A 240 14.79 -16.23 10.98
N ASP A 241 15.68 -15.77 10.09
CA ASP A 241 17.07 -15.48 10.40
C ASP A 241 17.22 -14.40 11.49
N VAL A 242 16.45 -13.32 11.43
CA VAL A 242 16.45 -12.24 12.44
C VAL A 242 15.84 -12.76 13.75
N CYS A 243 14.77 -13.54 13.69
CA CYS A 243 14.20 -14.18 14.87
C CYS A 243 15.23 -15.09 15.56
N MET A 244 15.96 -15.90 14.79
CA MET A 244 17.01 -16.78 15.29
C MET A 244 18.19 -16.01 15.86
N LEU A 245 18.62 -14.91 15.22
CA LEU A 245 19.72 -14.06 15.67
C LEU A 245 19.51 -13.57 17.11
N HIS A 246 18.27 -13.20 17.45
CA HIS A 246 17.91 -12.70 18.78
C HIS A 246 17.35 -13.79 19.71
N GLY A 247 17.32 -15.06 19.28
CA GLY A 247 16.75 -16.15 20.07
C GLY A 247 15.24 -16.02 20.35
N ALA A 248 14.52 -15.29 19.50
CA ALA A 248 13.07 -15.13 19.59
C ALA A 248 12.36 -16.29 18.87
N SER A 249 11.52 -17.01 19.60
CA SER A 249 10.68 -18.08 19.04
C SER A 249 9.39 -17.52 18.45
N GLN A 250 8.74 -18.26 17.55
CA GLN A 250 7.42 -17.87 17.03
C GLN A 250 6.36 -17.75 18.14
N GLU A 251 6.46 -18.58 19.18
CA GLU A 251 5.53 -18.56 20.32
C GLU A 251 5.62 -17.25 21.11
N ASP A 252 6.81 -16.62 21.18
CA ASP A 252 6.98 -15.31 21.83
C ASP A 252 6.10 -14.25 21.15
N PHE A 253 6.03 -14.27 19.81
CA PHE A 253 5.17 -13.36 19.05
C PHE A 253 3.69 -13.71 19.18
N ILE A 254 3.33 -15.00 19.21
CA ILE A 254 1.94 -15.46 19.35
C ILE A 254 1.38 -15.06 20.71
N ARG A 255 2.20 -15.13 21.77
CA ARG A 255 1.82 -14.69 23.13
C ARG A 255 1.84 -13.17 23.32
N GLY A 256 2.36 -12.42 22.35
CA GLY A 256 2.54 -10.97 22.47
C GLY A 256 3.58 -10.58 23.52
N SER A 257 4.64 -11.39 23.66
CA SER A 257 5.73 -11.15 24.60
C SER A 257 6.33 -9.75 24.42
N GLN A 258 6.66 -9.12 25.53
CA GLN A 258 7.27 -7.78 25.59
C GLN A 258 8.76 -7.84 25.95
N GLU A 259 9.35 -9.03 25.92
CA GLU A 259 10.77 -9.29 26.20
C GLU A 259 11.69 -8.55 25.22
N GLN A 260 12.91 -8.28 25.68
CA GLN A 260 13.90 -7.52 24.90
C GLN A 260 14.20 -8.17 23.54
N LYS A 261 14.34 -9.50 23.50
CA LYS A 261 14.56 -10.26 22.26
C LYS A 261 13.51 -10.01 21.17
N VAL A 262 12.24 -9.81 21.55
CA VAL A 262 11.16 -9.50 20.59
C VAL A 262 11.31 -8.07 20.08
N ARG A 263 11.65 -7.13 20.98
CA ARG A 263 11.89 -5.73 20.62
C ARG A 263 13.09 -5.60 19.67
N ASP A 264 14.15 -6.36 19.90
CA ASP A 264 15.36 -6.35 19.08
C ASP A 264 15.07 -6.86 17.66
N VAL A 265 14.28 -7.94 17.51
CA VAL A 265 13.81 -8.40 16.18
C VAL A 265 13.04 -7.31 15.45
N ILE A 266 12.07 -6.69 16.13
CA ILE A 266 11.27 -5.62 15.52
C ILE A 266 12.14 -4.42 15.16
N TYR A 267 13.11 -4.08 16.01
CA TYR A 267 14.06 -2.99 15.78
C TYR A 267 14.92 -3.24 14.55
N ASP A 268 15.50 -4.43 14.40
CA ASP A 268 16.35 -4.77 13.25
C ASP A 268 15.55 -4.73 11.94
N ILE A 269 14.34 -5.29 11.93
CA ILE A 269 13.48 -5.26 10.73
C ILE A 269 13.04 -3.82 10.42
N ALA A 270 12.70 -3.02 11.44
CA ALA A 270 12.34 -1.62 11.26
C ALA A 270 13.51 -0.77 10.74
N SER A 271 14.73 -1.06 11.22
CA SER A 271 15.96 -0.41 10.76
C SER A 271 16.20 -0.65 9.28
N GLN A 272 15.84 -1.84 8.77
CA GLN A 272 15.95 -2.16 7.35
C GLN A 272 14.97 -1.38 6.48
N ALA A 273 13.74 -1.17 6.96
CA ALA A 273 12.82 -0.24 6.31
C ALA A 273 13.36 1.20 6.30
N HIS A 274 14.03 1.61 7.39
CA HIS A 274 14.64 2.94 7.48
C HIS A 274 15.78 3.14 6.48
N ILE A 275 16.67 2.16 6.33
CA ILE A 275 17.77 2.20 5.34
C ILE A 275 17.23 2.44 3.92
N HIS A 276 16.15 1.77 3.55
CA HIS A 276 15.52 2.02 2.25
C HIS A 276 14.99 3.46 2.09
N LEU A 277 14.46 4.08 3.15
CA LEU A 277 14.04 5.48 3.10
C LEU A 277 15.25 6.42 2.98
N GLU A 278 16.35 6.13 3.67
CA GLU A 278 17.60 6.91 3.55
C GLU A 278 18.19 6.84 2.15
N HIS A 279 18.18 5.65 1.52
CA HIS A 279 18.65 5.48 0.14
C HIS A 279 17.95 6.41 -0.86
N VAL A 280 16.64 6.62 -0.71
CA VAL A 280 15.87 7.56 -1.55
C VAL A 280 16.34 9.01 -1.37
N VAL A 281 16.62 9.41 -0.14
CA VAL A 281 17.12 10.76 0.17
C VAL A 281 18.55 10.95 -0.33
N LEU A 282 19.38 9.90 -0.21
CA LEU A 282 20.75 9.90 -0.69
C LEU A 282 20.80 9.98 -2.22
N GLU A 283 19.92 9.30 -2.97
CA GLU A 283 19.87 9.46 -4.42
C GLU A 283 19.58 10.90 -4.86
N ASP A 284 18.64 11.58 -4.21
CA ASP A 284 18.37 13.01 -4.49
C ASP A 284 19.61 13.87 -4.19
N PHE A 285 20.32 13.58 -3.10
CA PHE A 285 21.58 14.25 -2.76
C PHE A 285 22.70 13.96 -3.77
N LEU A 286 22.90 12.70 -4.17
CA LEU A 286 23.87 12.30 -5.20
C LEU A 286 23.55 12.95 -6.55
N GLN A 287 22.28 13.07 -6.90
CA GLN A 287 21.86 13.77 -8.12
C GLN A 287 22.15 15.27 -8.04
N LYS A 288 21.92 15.90 -6.88
CA LYS A 288 22.34 17.29 -6.65
C LYS A 288 23.85 17.44 -6.74
N MET A 289 24.62 16.50 -6.21
CA MET A 289 26.09 16.49 -6.35
C MET A 289 26.49 16.38 -7.81
N ARG A 290 25.88 15.48 -8.58
CA ARG A 290 26.16 15.37 -10.03
C ARG A 290 25.82 16.65 -10.80
N ARG A 291 24.75 17.36 -10.41
CA ARG A 291 24.40 18.68 -10.99
C ARG A 291 25.35 19.80 -10.57
N ALA A 292 25.98 19.66 -9.41
CA ALA A 292 27.04 20.53 -8.91
C ALA A 292 28.44 20.08 -9.39
N ASP A 293 28.52 19.22 -10.41
CA ASP A 293 29.76 18.64 -10.94
C ASP A 293 30.67 18.02 -9.86
N PHE A 294 30.04 17.37 -8.88
CA PHE A 294 30.68 16.77 -7.72
C PHE A 294 31.45 17.75 -6.81
N ASP A 295 31.22 19.06 -6.93
CA ASP A 295 31.68 20.05 -5.96
C ASP A 295 30.89 19.92 -4.66
N VAL A 296 31.46 19.19 -3.69
CA VAL A 296 30.88 18.94 -2.37
C VAL A 296 30.65 20.22 -1.57
N PHE A 297 31.37 21.31 -1.88
CA PHE A 297 31.24 22.60 -1.20
C PHE A 297 30.22 23.53 -1.86
N HIS A 298 29.60 23.09 -2.96
CA HIS A 298 28.65 23.91 -3.69
C HIS A 298 27.45 24.30 -2.79
N PRO A 299 27.07 25.60 -2.71
CA PRO A 299 26.05 26.09 -1.78
C PRO A 299 24.69 25.39 -1.90
N SER A 300 24.38 24.85 -3.08
CA SER A 300 23.13 24.11 -3.35
C SER A 300 23.03 22.76 -2.62
N LEU A 301 24.15 22.18 -2.18
CA LEU A 301 24.18 20.91 -1.43
C LEU A 301 23.94 21.11 0.07
N ARG A 302 24.25 22.30 0.59
CA ARG A 302 24.19 22.61 2.02
C ARG A 302 22.79 23.04 2.49
N ASN A 303 21.98 23.56 1.59
CA ASN A 303 20.62 24.00 1.89
C ASN A 303 19.65 22.80 1.90
N ARG A 304 19.14 22.42 3.08
CA ARG A 304 17.88 21.65 3.16
C ARG A 304 16.84 22.49 2.46
N ASN A 305 16.15 21.95 1.45
CA ASN A 305 15.09 22.68 0.77
C ASN A 305 13.87 22.71 1.73
N PRO A 306 13.66 23.79 2.50
CA PRO A 306 12.61 23.84 3.52
C PRO A 306 11.23 23.95 2.86
N LEU A 307 11.23 24.26 1.57
CA LEU A 307 10.08 24.33 0.70
C LEU A 307 9.86 23.02 -0.04
N ILE A 308 10.51 21.89 0.29
CA ILE A 308 10.22 20.61 -0.39
C ILE A 308 8.73 20.25 -0.30
N ALA A 309 8.12 20.37 0.89
CA ALA A 309 6.70 20.10 1.07
C ALA A 309 5.84 21.09 0.26
N VAL A 310 6.21 22.37 0.28
CA VAL A 310 5.52 23.44 -0.45
C VAL A 310 5.72 23.32 -1.97
N GLN A 311 6.89 22.90 -2.44
CA GLN A 311 7.21 22.67 -3.84
C GLN A 311 6.52 21.42 -4.36
N LEU A 312 6.44 20.33 -3.58
CA LEU A 312 5.68 19.15 -3.96
C LEU A 312 4.18 19.48 -4.03
N TYR A 313 3.67 20.28 -3.09
CA TYR A 313 2.30 20.80 -3.11
C TYR A 313 2.04 21.73 -4.32
N LEU A 314 2.96 22.67 -4.61
CA LEU A 314 2.86 23.58 -5.75
C LEU A 314 3.07 22.87 -7.10
N ARG A 315 3.91 21.84 -7.17
CA ARG A 315 4.11 21.00 -8.37
C ARG A 315 2.92 20.10 -8.64
N SER A 316 2.28 19.58 -7.59
CA SER A 316 0.96 18.92 -7.69
C SER A 316 -0.07 19.85 -8.34
N TRP A 317 -0.03 21.14 -7.99
CA TRP A 317 -0.87 22.18 -8.60
C TRP A 317 -0.50 22.55 -10.04
N LYS A 318 0.80 22.58 -10.38
CA LYS A 318 1.29 22.99 -11.72
C LYS A 318 1.36 21.86 -12.76
N LYS A 319 0.96 20.61 -12.44
CA LYS A 319 1.03 19.44 -13.34
C LYS A 319 2.42 19.23 -13.98
N THR A 320 3.48 19.66 -13.33
CA THR A 320 4.86 19.52 -13.82
C THR A 320 5.60 18.57 -12.89
N TYR A 321 5.67 17.29 -13.27
CA TYR A 321 6.47 16.26 -12.61
C TYR A 321 7.60 15.83 -13.54
#